data_AF-A0A3P3FRX8-F1
#
_entry.id   AF-A0A3P3FRX8-F1
#
_cell.length_a   1.000
_cell.length_b   1.000
_cell.length_c   1.000
_cell.angle_alpha   90.00
_cell.angle_beta   90.00
_cell.angle_gamma   90.00
#
_symmetry.space_group_name_H-M   'P 1'
#
loop_
_entity.id
_entity.type
_entity.pdbx_description
1 polymer ?
#
loop_
_entity_poly.entity_id
_entity_poly.type
_entity_poly.pdbx_seq_one_letter_code
_entity_poly.pdbx_strand_id
1 'polypeptide(L)'
;MSGHDWRARPSAKGLVVSSIVPGWSFGWRGILKDDIADDILVWLGHYARQYIYRSNIAKVLMAVWERNGLVLHPFGTGLIIERYSNFRPKPSTREIFAKAERSYTDQWGTFSGDHRAYRSKWESRNTLDPAIHQGVFHFLRAKSPASAEFELEALAAYDCVLHSLQDFDWRWAPGNPKRDRRDLVRALRLGERAENLAEHVYFLRNQFIAHAGGWRWWDAGEYLEVDLSANAGRLASRALRKAADIEPLYRRLDPAPPDWALWLEENFPRIWSAIWFRDP
;
A
#
# COMPACT_ATOMS: atom_id res chain seq x y z
N MET A 1 12.99 15.13 -5.43
CA MET A 1 13.36 15.16 -4.00
C MET A 1 14.68 15.88 -3.84
N SER A 2 14.74 16.94 -3.03
CA SER A 2 16.00 17.47 -2.52
C SER A 2 16.50 16.54 -1.41
N GLY A 3 17.58 15.82 -1.69
CA GLY A 3 18.58 15.15 -0.84
C GLY A 3 18.39 14.72 0.63
N HIS A 4 17.36 15.11 1.39
CA HIS A 4 17.36 14.97 2.86
C HIS A 4 16.09 14.43 3.52
N ASP A 5 15.03 14.14 2.74
CA ASP A 5 13.77 13.52 3.21
C ASP A 5 13.60 12.09 2.65
N TRP A 6 14.68 11.29 2.62
CA TRP A 6 14.67 9.99 1.95
C TRP A 6 13.82 8.97 2.71
N ARG A 7 12.75 8.49 2.05
CA ARG A 7 11.97 7.30 2.46
C ARG A 7 12.49 6.01 1.82
N ALA A 8 13.29 6.10 0.75
CA ALA A 8 13.96 4.95 0.13
C ALA A 8 15.21 5.34 -0.65
N ARG A 9 16.31 4.58 -0.50
CA ARG A 9 17.59 4.88 -1.15
C ARG A 9 18.30 3.59 -1.62
N PRO A 10 18.80 3.52 -2.87
CA PRO A 10 19.64 2.41 -3.31
C PRO A 10 20.97 2.38 -2.57
N SER A 11 21.34 1.21 -2.08
CA SER A 11 22.61 0.89 -1.44
C SER A 11 23.29 -0.29 -2.16
N ALA A 12 24.55 -0.57 -1.80
CA ALA A 12 25.31 -1.69 -2.36
C ALA A 12 24.67 -3.06 -2.10
N LYS A 13 23.78 -3.17 -1.09
CA LYS A 13 23.10 -4.42 -0.72
C LYS A 13 21.61 -4.47 -1.10
N GLY A 14 21.07 -3.41 -1.73
CA GLY A 14 19.68 -3.41 -2.21
C GLY A 14 19.01 -2.04 -2.11
N LEU A 15 17.68 -2.03 -1.98
CA LEU A 15 16.91 -0.81 -1.74
C LEU A 15 16.59 -0.71 -0.24
N VAL A 16 17.17 0.29 0.43
CA VAL A 16 16.83 0.59 1.83
C VAL A 16 15.58 1.44 1.84
N VAL A 17 14.53 1.01 2.54
CA VAL A 17 13.29 1.75 2.74
C VAL A 17 13.19 2.12 4.21
N SER A 18 13.00 3.39 4.50
CA SER A 18 13.01 3.95 5.84
C SER A 18 11.72 4.70 6.12
N SER A 19 11.26 4.64 7.38
CA SER A 19 10.12 5.40 7.85
C SER A 19 10.30 5.76 9.31
N ILE A 20 9.66 6.86 9.72
CA ILE A 20 9.50 7.22 11.13
C ILE A 20 8.05 6.95 11.49
N VAL A 21 7.84 6.15 12.53
CA VAL A 21 6.53 5.70 12.98
C VAL A 21 6.43 5.81 14.51
N PRO A 22 5.22 5.97 15.05
CA PRO A 22 5.04 6.09 16.49
C PRO A 22 5.41 4.79 17.22
N GLY A 23 6.00 4.94 18.40
CA GLY A 23 6.37 3.85 19.31
C GLY A 23 5.26 3.43 20.27
N TRP A 24 3.98 3.55 19.88
CA TRP A 24 2.83 3.33 20.79
C TRP A 24 2.65 1.90 21.28
N SER A 25 3.43 0.92 20.83
CA SER A 25 3.37 -0.45 21.37
C SER A 25 4.15 -0.60 22.69
N PHE A 26 4.67 0.48 23.27
CA PHE A 26 5.59 0.43 24.41
C PHE A 26 5.16 1.40 25.53
N GLY A 27 5.42 1.02 26.78
CA GLY A 27 5.31 1.91 27.95
C GLY A 27 3.97 1.90 28.68
N TRP A 28 2.97 1.14 28.20
CA TRP A 28 1.63 1.10 28.79
C TRP A 28 1.57 0.44 30.17
N ARG A 29 2.34 -0.63 30.42
CA ARG A 29 2.41 -1.32 31.73
C ARG A 29 2.76 -0.44 32.92
N GLY A 30 3.45 0.68 32.69
CA GLY A 30 3.79 1.63 33.76
C GLY A 30 2.69 2.67 34.04
N ILE A 31 1.66 2.72 33.20
CA ILE A 31 0.60 3.74 33.20
C ILE A 31 -0.75 3.11 33.49
N LEU A 32 -1.06 1.97 32.86
CA LEU A 32 -2.31 1.24 33.03
C LEU A 32 -2.19 0.23 34.16
N LYS A 33 -3.25 0.14 34.98
CA LYS A 33 -3.39 -0.87 36.04
C LYS A 33 -4.21 -2.08 35.60
N ASP A 34 -4.87 -1.98 34.46
CA ASP A 34 -5.71 -3.02 33.87
C ASP A 34 -4.92 -3.74 32.76
N ASP A 35 -4.63 -5.02 32.97
CA ASP A 35 -3.86 -5.86 32.06
C ASP A 35 -4.55 -6.06 30.71
N ILE A 36 -5.89 -6.11 30.68
CA ILE A 36 -6.66 -6.26 29.44
C ILE A 36 -6.53 -4.97 28.62
N ALA A 37 -6.66 -3.82 29.28
CA ALA A 37 -6.48 -2.52 28.63
C ALA A 37 -5.04 -2.35 28.12
N ASP A 38 -4.02 -2.78 28.88
CA ASP A 38 -2.61 -2.80 28.46
C ASP A 38 -2.43 -3.60 27.18
N ASP A 39 -2.91 -4.85 27.16
CA ASP A 39 -2.79 -5.73 26.00
C ASP A 39 -3.47 -5.13 24.76
N ILE A 40 -4.70 -4.60 24.90
CA ILE A 40 -5.43 -3.97 23.79
C ILE A 40 -4.63 -2.79 23.22
N LEU A 41 -4.09 -1.91 24.07
CA LEU A 41 -3.34 -0.74 23.60
C LEU A 41 -1.97 -1.12 23.01
N VAL A 42 -1.29 -2.13 23.56
CA VAL A 42 -0.04 -2.66 23.01
C VAL A 42 -0.28 -3.19 21.59
N TRP A 43 -1.33 -4.00 21.40
CA TRP A 43 -1.69 -4.53 20.08
C TRP A 43 -2.15 -3.43 19.12
N LEU A 44 -3.01 -2.51 19.58
CA LEU A 44 -3.42 -1.35 18.79
C LEU A 44 -2.19 -0.56 18.32
N GLY A 45 -1.28 -0.23 19.22
CA GLY A 45 -0.05 0.50 18.91
C GLY A 45 0.85 -0.27 17.95
N HIS A 46 0.97 -1.59 18.11
CA HIS A 46 1.72 -2.45 17.20
C HIS A 46 1.16 -2.39 15.77
N TYR A 47 -0.15 -2.56 15.62
CA TYR A 47 -0.79 -2.56 14.31
C TYR A 47 -0.88 -1.16 13.70
N ALA A 48 -1.08 -0.11 14.48
CA ALA A 48 -1.02 1.28 14.01
C ALA A 48 0.35 1.61 13.42
N ARG A 49 1.41 1.19 14.10
CA ARG A 49 2.79 1.31 13.60
C ARG A 49 2.98 0.55 12.29
N GLN A 50 2.51 -0.69 12.20
CA GLN A 50 2.59 -1.49 10.97
C GLN A 50 1.80 -0.84 9.83
N TYR A 51 0.62 -0.31 10.12
CA TYR A 51 -0.25 0.38 9.18
C TYR A 51 0.44 1.60 8.55
N ILE A 52 1.02 2.49 9.37
CA ILE A 52 1.77 3.67 8.88
C ILE A 52 3.08 3.24 8.19
N TYR A 53 3.76 2.21 8.70
CA TYR A 53 4.98 1.73 8.07
C TYR A 53 4.71 1.18 6.65
N ARG A 54 3.67 0.35 6.51
CA ARG A 54 3.32 -0.30 5.24
C ARG A 54 2.75 0.67 4.22
N SER A 55 2.12 1.77 4.64
CA SER A 55 1.74 2.85 3.71
C SER A 55 2.97 3.44 3.03
N ASN A 56 4.04 3.70 3.78
CA ASN A 56 5.29 4.19 3.24
C ASN A 56 5.95 3.19 2.30
N ILE A 57 5.96 1.90 2.66
CA ILE A 57 6.46 0.83 1.78
C ILE A 57 5.68 0.80 0.47
N ALA A 58 4.34 0.83 0.52
CA ALA A 58 3.49 0.73 -0.67
C ALA A 58 3.83 1.81 -1.71
N LYS A 59 4.05 3.06 -1.28
CA LYS A 59 4.47 4.16 -2.18
C LYS A 59 5.78 3.86 -2.87
N VAL A 60 6.76 3.38 -2.10
CA VAL A 60 8.11 3.09 -2.61
C VAL A 60 8.06 1.94 -3.60
N LEU A 61 7.36 0.86 -3.30
CA LEU A 61 7.23 -0.28 -4.21
C LEU A 61 6.58 0.14 -5.53
N MET A 62 5.52 0.94 -5.48
CA MET A 62 4.88 1.45 -6.68
C MET A 62 5.78 2.42 -7.47
N ALA A 63 6.51 3.30 -6.80
CA ALA A 63 7.45 4.22 -7.45
C ALA A 63 8.61 3.46 -8.14
N VAL A 64 9.13 2.40 -7.51
CA VAL A 64 10.17 1.54 -8.09
C VAL A 64 9.64 0.78 -9.30
N TRP A 65 8.44 0.20 -9.18
CA TRP A 65 7.80 -0.48 -10.30
C TRP A 65 7.55 0.48 -11.47
N GLU A 66 7.02 1.69 -11.23
CA GLU A 66 6.80 2.68 -12.30
C GLU A 66 8.09 3.12 -12.99
N ARG A 67 9.20 3.18 -12.25
CA ARG A 67 10.50 3.61 -12.77
C ARG A 67 11.19 2.52 -13.58
N ASN A 68 11.24 1.32 -13.03
CA ASN A 68 12.17 0.28 -13.45
C ASN A 68 11.46 -1.00 -13.93
N GLY A 69 10.13 -1.09 -13.80
CA GLY A 69 9.40 -2.34 -14.02
C GLY A 69 9.66 -3.42 -12.97
N LEU A 70 10.47 -3.12 -11.95
CA LEU A 70 10.90 -4.08 -10.94
C LEU A 70 9.79 -4.32 -9.91
N VAL A 71 9.43 -5.59 -9.72
CA VAL A 71 8.54 -6.05 -8.67
C VAL A 71 9.40 -6.42 -7.47
N LEU A 72 9.39 -5.56 -6.45
CA LEU A 72 10.07 -5.85 -5.19
C LEU A 72 9.13 -6.57 -4.23
N HIS A 73 9.67 -7.52 -3.48
CA HIS A 73 8.93 -8.20 -2.43
C HIS A 73 8.62 -7.20 -1.30
N PRO A 74 7.39 -7.19 -0.76
CA PRO A 74 7.00 -6.19 0.24
C PRO A 74 7.63 -6.43 1.62
N PHE A 75 8.11 -7.65 1.85
CA PHE A 75 8.91 -7.99 3.02
C PHE A 75 10.38 -7.96 2.62
N GLY A 76 11.14 -7.04 3.22
CA GLY A 76 12.58 -6.96 3.03
C GLY A 76 13.31 -8.14 3.66
N THR A 77 14.56 -8.34 3.27
CA THR A 77 15.46 -9.38 3.81
C THR A 77 15.94 -9.10 5.23
N GLY A 78 15.65 -7.90 5.76
CA GLY A 78 15.95 -7.52 7.14
C GLY A 78 15.08 -6.35 7.60
N LEU A 79 14.84 -6.28 8.90
CA LEU A 79 14.13 -5.17 9.55
C LEU A 79 15.01 -4.60 10.65
N ILE A 80 15.28 -3.30 10.58
CA ILE A 80 16.04 -2.56 11.58
C ILE A 80 15.10 -1.55 12.24
N ILE A 81 15.07 -1.56 13.57
CA ILE A 81 14.23 -0.66 14.35
C ILE A 81 15.12 0.11 15.32
N GLU A 82 15.25 1.41 15.10
CA GLU A 82 15.77 2.33 16.10
C GLU A 82 14.61 2.97 16.88
N ARG A 83 14.77 3.07 18.19
CA ARG A 83 13.84 3.78 19.06
C ARG A 83 14.46 5.11 19.45
N TYR A 84 13.64 6.15 19.33
CA TYR A 84 13.99 7.49 19.77
C TYR A 84 13.05 7.84 20.92
N SER A 85 13.60 8.24 22.06
CA SER A 85 12.79 8.75 23.17
C SER A 85 12.47 10.23 22.97
N ASN A 86 11.67 10.81 23.86
CA ASN A 86 11.36 12.24 23.90
C ASN A 86 12.56 13.10 24.37
N PHE A 87 13.75 12.88 23.82
CA PHE A 87 14.88 13.80 24.06
C PHE A 87 14.52 15.21 23.57
N ARG A 88 14.87 16.22 24.37
CA ARG A 88 14.80 17.63 23.99
C ARG A 88 16.22 18.20 23.86
N PRO A 89 16.58 18.82 22.72
CA PRO A 89 15.76 18.99 21.51
C PRO A 89 15.52 17.68 20.75
N LYS A 90 14.35 17.54 20.11
CA LYS A 90 14.05 16.38 19.26
C LYS A 90 14.97 16.44 18.02
N PRO A 91 15.69 15.36 17.66
CA PRO A 91 16.47 15.34 16.43
C PRO A 91 15.53 15.47 15.23
N SER A 92 15.98 16.22 14.22
CA SER A 92 15.31 16.31 12.94
C SER A 92 15.27 14.96 12.22
N THR A 93 14.31 14.78 11.33
CA THR A 93 14.20 13.61 10.45
C THR A 93 15.52 13.31 9.72
N ARG A 94 16.22 14.37 9.27
CA ARG A 94 17.53 14.26 8.62
C ARG A 94 18.60 13.70 9.54
N GLU A 95 18.67 14.15 10.79
CA GLU A 95 19.64 13.65 11.77
C GLU A 95 19.38 12.20 12.15
N ILE A 96 18.10 11.84 12.31
CA ILE A 96 17.64 10.47 12.54
C ILE A 96 18.13 9.54 11.43
N PHE A 97 17.86 9.89 10.16
CA PHE A 97 18.29 9.06 9.04
C PHE A 97 19.81 9.04 8.85
N ALA A 98 20.49 10.17 9.02
CA ALA A 98 21.94 10.22 8.93
C ALA A 98 22.63 9.37 10.01
N LYS A 99 22.05 9.32 11.23
CA LYS A 99 22.52 8.42 12.29
C LYS A 99 22.31 6.97 11.88
N ALA A 100 21.13 6.60 11.41
CA ALA A 100 20.83 5.23 11.00
C ALA A 100 21.75 4.77 9.85
N GLU A 101 22.02 5.63 8.85
CA GLU A 101 22.98 5.30 7.77
C GLU A 101 24.37 4.96 8.33
N ARG A 102 24.87 5.76 9.28
CA ARG A 102 26.17 5.48 9.92
C ARG A 102 26.12 4.19 10.73
N SER A 103 25.09 4.02 11.55
CA SER A 103 24.95 2.90 12.48
C SER A 103 24.75 1.55 11.78
N TYR A 104 24.22 1.54 10.57
CA TYR A 104 23.90 0.31 9.84
C TYR A 104 24.62 0.18 8.49
N THR A 105 25.78 0.83 8.36
CA THR A 105 26.61 0.75 7.14
C THR A 105 26.94 -0.69 6.78
N ASP A 106 27.21 -1.55 7.76
CA ASP A 106 27.54 -2.96 7.51
C ASP A 106 26.35 -3.74 6.97
N GLN A 107 25.12 -3.47 7.41
CA GLN A 107 23.92 -4.16 6.92
C GLN A 107 23.42 -3.59 5.59
N TRP A 108 23.53 -2.28 5.38
CA TRP A 108 23.00 -1.61 4.19
C TRP A 108 24.02 -1.55 3.05
N GLY A 109 25.32 -1.58 3.37
CA GLY A 109 26.39 -1.28 2.43
C GLY A 109 26.49 0.22 2.14
N THR A 110 27.37 0.59 1.22
CA THR A 110 27.56 1.98 0.81
C THR A 110 26.39 2.45 -0.06
N PHE A 111 26.00 3.71 0.10
CA PHE A 111 24.98 4.31 -0.74
C PHE A 111 25.58 4.91 -2.00
N SER A 112 24.86 4.85 -3.11
CA SER A 112 25.27 5.55 -4.34
C SER A 112 25.24 7.07 -4.14
N GLY A 113 26.26 7.75 -4.65
CA GLY A 113 26.33 9.22 -4.72
C GLY A 113 25.52 9.81 -5.87
N ASP A 114 25.18 8.99 -6.89
CA ASP A 114 24.41 9.42 -8.05
C ASP A 114 22.91 9.37 -7.75
N HIS A 115 22.44 10.44 -7.10
CA HIS A 115 21.02 10.67 -6.90
C HIS A 115 20.37 11.18 -8.19
N ARG A 116 20.03 10.28 -9.12
CA ARG A 116 19.06 10.65 -10.17
C ARG A 116 17.69 10.82 -9.51
N ALA A 117 17.26 12.07 -9.40
CA ALA A 117 15.95 12.45 -8.91
C ALA A 117 14.86 11.97 -9.88
N TYR A 118 14.47 10.70 -9.77
CA TYR A 118 13.19 10.25 -10.30
C TYR A 118 12.08 10.79 -9.41
N ARG A 119 10.97 11.20 -10.03
CA ARG A 119 9.77 11.66 -9.31
C ARG A 119 8.60 10.83 -9.79
N SER A 120 8.13 9.91 -8.96
CA SER A 120 6.82 9.28 -9.16
C SER A 120 5.73 10.08 -8.44
N LYS A 121 4.52 10.13 -9.02
CA LYS A 121 3.33 10.65 -8.31
C LYS A 121 2.97 9.82 -7.08
N TRP A 122 3.44 8.57 -6.98
CA TRP A 122 3.26 7.77 -5.76
C TRP A 122 3.99 8.34 -4.55
N GLU A 123 5.06 9.12 -4.74
CA GLU A 123 5.77 9.78 -3.64
C GLU A 123 4.86 10.77 -2.90
N SER A 124 3.91 11.41 -3.59
CA SER A 124 2.99 12.40 -3.02
C SER A 124 1.63 11.84 -2.61
N ARG A 125 1.32 10.57 -2.91
CA ARG A 125 0.06 9.95 -2.51
C ARG A 125 0.10 9.55 -1.04
N ASN A 126 -1.03 9.59 -0.35
CA ASN A 126 -1.09 9.23 1.08
C ASN A 126 -0.93 7.73 1.29
N THR A 127 -1.63 6.94 0.47
CA THR A 127 -1.71 5.49 0.53
C THR A 127 -1.87 4.99 1.95
N LEU A 128 -2.63 5.67 2.81
CA LEU A 128 -2.92 5.25 4.17
C LEU A 128 -4.18 4.39 4.20
N ASP A 129 -5.07 4.46 3.23
CA ASP A 129 -6.26 3.62 3.23
C ASP A 129 -5.90 2.12 3.08
N PRO A 130 -6.38 1.23 3.97
CA PRO A 130 -6.12 -0.21 3.88
C PRO A 130 -6.48 -0.81 2.51
N ALA A 131 -7.54 -0.33 1.87
CA ALA A 131 -7.95 -0.77 0.54
C ALA A 131 -6.88 -0.48 -0.52
N ILE A 132 -6.22 0.69 -0.41
CA ILE A 132 -5.14 1.08 -1.32
C ILE A 132 -3.89 0.23 -1.04
N HIS A 133 -3.56 -0.05 0.23
CA HIS A 133 -2.45 -0.95 0.57
C HIS A 133 -2.62 -2.32 -0.09
N GLN A 134 -3.79 -2.94 0.13
CA GLN A 134 -4.09 -4.25 -0.43
C GLN A 134 -4.07 -4.21 -1.97
N GLY A 135 -4.69 -3.18 -2.56
CA GLY A 135 -4.66 -2.96 -4.00
C GLY A 135 -3.25 -2.85 -4.58
N VAL A 136 -2.33 -2.16 -3.90
CA VAL A 136 -0.90 -2.10 -4.30
C VAL A 136 -0.25 -3.48 -4.27
N PHE A 137 -0.45 -4.25 -3.20
CA PHE A 137 0.16 -5.58 -3.11
C PHE A 137 -0.42 -6.55 -4.15
N HIS A 138 -1.73 -6.54 -4.39
CA HIS A 138 -2.35 -7.33 -5.45
C HIS A 138 -1.85 -6.92 -6.83
N PHE A 139 -1.70 -5.62 -7.08
CA PHE A 139 -1.21 -5.11 -8.36
C PHE A 139 0.23 -5.55 -8.62
N LEU A 140 1.12 -5.41 -7.64
CA LEU A 140 2.52 -5.85 -7.76
C LEU A 140 2.62 -7.36 -7.87
N ARG A 141 1.81 -8.11 -7.09
CA ARG A 141 1.69 -9.56 -7.22
C ARG A 141 1.27 -9.96 -8.63
N ALA A 142 0.35 -9.23 -9.29
CA ALA A 142 -0.11 -9.51 -10.65
C ALA A 142 0.99 -9.34 -11.71
N LYS A 143 2.04 -8.54 -11.44
CA LYS A 143 3.12 -8.30 -12.40
C LYS A 143 4.05 -9.50 -12.58
N SER A 144 4.30 -10.27 -11.52
CA SER A 144 5.13 -11.49 -11.61
C SER A 144 4.53 -12.58 -12.52
N PRO A 145 3.25 -13.02 -12.36
CA PRO A 145 2.63 -13.98 -13.26
C PRO A 145 2.47 -13.40 -14.66
N ALA A 146 2.15 -12.10 -14.80
CA ALA A 146 2.05 -11.47 -16.11
C ALA A 146 3.38 -11.51 -16.89
N SER A 147 4.52 -11.30 -16.22
CA SER A 147 5.84 -11.40 -16.88
C SER A 147 6.28 -12.83 -17.20
N ALA A 148 5.63 -13.82 -16.59
CA ALA A 148 5.90 -15.24 -16.79
C ALA A 148 4.79 -15.92 -17.61
N GLU A 149 3.96 -15.13 -18.32
CA GLU A 149 2.89 -15.61 -19.22
C GLU A 149 1.78 -16.42 -18.51
N PHE A 150 1.69 -16.32 -17.19
CA PHE A 150 0.58 -16.84 -16.38
C PHE A 150 -0.58 -15.83 -16.36
N GLU A 151 -1.26 -15.71 -17.51
CA GLU A 151 -2.24 -14.64 -17.74
C GLU A 151 -3.48 -14.73 -16.86
N LEU A 152 -3.97 -15.94 -16.57
CA LEU A 152 -5.16 -16.14 -15.72
C LEU A 152 -4.87 -15.75 -14.26
N GLU A 153 -3.71 -16.12 -13.73
CA GLU A 153 -3.26 -15.74 -12.40
C GLU A 153 -3.05 -14.23 -12.29
N ALA A 154 -2.51 -13.61 -13.35
CA ALA A 154 -2.40 -12.17 -13.45
C ALA A 154 -3.77 -11.49 -13.45
N LEU A 155 -4.73 -12.01 -14.25
CA LEU A 155 -6.09 -11.47 -14.36
C LEU A 155 -6.84 -11.56 -13.03
N ALA A 156 -6.75 -12.70 -12.33
CA ALA A 156 -7.30 -12.84 -10.98
C ALA A 156 -6.68 -11.85 -9.99
N ALA A 157 -5.36 -11.65 -10.03
CA ALA A 157 -4.70 -10.68 -9.18
C ALA A 157 -5.08 -9.23 -9.53
N TYR A 158 -5.30 -8.89 -10.81
CA TYR A 158 -5.83 -7.60 -11.23
C TYR A 158 -7.27 -7.38 -10.74
N ASP A 159 -8.15 -8.39 -10.77
CA ASP A 159 -9.47 -8.28 -10.14
C ASP A 159 -9.35 -8.03 -8.63
N CYS A 160 -8.43 -8.70 -7.93
CA CYS A 160 -8.22 -8.47 -6.51
C CYS A 160 -7.83 -7.02 -6.18
N VAL A 161 -7.20 -6.29 -7.11
CA VAL A 161 -7.00 -4.83 -6.96
C VAL A 161 -8.34 -4.12 -6.89
N LEU A 162 -9.24 -4.38 -7.84
CA LEU A 162 -10.56 -3.77 -7.86
C LEU A 162 -11.40 -4.20 -6.66
N HIS A 163 -11.32 -5.47 -6.27
CA HIS A 163 -11.96 -5.98 -5.07
C HIS A 163 -11.53 -5.21 -3.82
N SER A 164 -10.21 -5.06 -3.62
CA SER A 164 -9.67 -4.32 -2.48
C SER A 164 -10.20 -2.89 -2.45
N LEU A 165 -10.30 -2.24 -3.63
CA LEU A 165 -10.81 -0.88 -3.73
C LEU A 165 -12.31 -0.77 -3.44
N GLN A 166 -13.09 -1.86 -3.42
CA GLN A 166 -14.46 -1.81 -2.92
C GLN A 166 -14.52 -1.54 -1.41
N ASP A 167 -13.49 -1.91 -0.65
CA ASP A 167 -13.43 -1.65 0.80
C ASP A 167 -12.95 -0.24 1.13
N PHE A 168 -12.64 0.57 0.12
CA PHE A 168 -12.31 1.98 0.30
C PHE A 168 -13.50 2.75 0.92
N ASP A 169 -13.22 3.86 1.61
CA ASP A 169 -14.29 4.71 2.15
C ASP A 169 -15.04 5.40 1.00
N TRP A 170 -16.23 4.88 0.66
CA TRP A 170 -17.08 5.34 -0.43
C TRP A 170 -18.25 6.21 0.01
N ARG A 171 -18.32 6.66 1.28
CA ARG A 171 -19.46 7.43 1.80
C ARG A 171 -19.75 8.73 1.04
N TRP A 172 -18.76 9.23 0.29
CA TRP A 172 -18.86 10.43 -0.54
C TRP A 172 -19.29 10.16 -1.99
N ALA A 173 -19.23 8.91 -2.46
CA ALA A 173 -19.49 8.58 -3.85
C ALA A 173 -20.99 8.35 -4.12
N PRO A 174 -21.51 8.78 -5.28
CA PRO A 174 -22.86 8.44 -5.69
C PRO A 174 -22.97 6.95 -6.02
N GLY A 175 -24.11 6.34 -5.67
CA GLY A 175 -24.37 4.91 -5.91
C GLY A 175 -23.74 4.01 -4.84
N ASN A 176 -23.51 2.73 -5.19
CA ASN A 176 -22.88 1.77 -4.29
C ASN A 176 -21.64 1.10 -4.94
N PRO A 177 -20.45 1.72 -4.82
CA PRO A 177 -19.21 1.15 -5.35
C PRO A 177 -18.86 -0.23 -4.78
N LYS A 178 -19.43 -0.61 -3.63
CA LYS A 178 -19.24 -1.91 -3.01
C LYS A 178 -20.05 -3.03 -3.68
N ARG A 179 -21.07 -2.69 -4.49
CA ARG A 179 -22.00 -3.67 -5.07
C ARG A 179 -21.37 -4.57 -6.11
N ASP A 180 -20.73 -3.98 -7.12
CA ASP A 180 -20.16 -4.68 -8.27
C ASP A 180 -18.95 -3.92 -8.83
N ARG A 181 -18.23 -4.51 -9.80
CA ARG A 181 -17.04 -3.88 -10.39
C ARG A 181 -17.40 -2.69 -11.26
N ARG A 182 -18.56 -2.76 -11.93
CA ARG A 182 -19.07 -1.69 -12.78
C ARG A 182 -19.26 -0.40 -11.98
N ASP A 183 -19.96 -0.46 -10.86
CA ASP A 183 -20.27 0.68 -9.99
C ASP A 183 -19.00 1.26 -9.36
N LEU A 184 -18.04 0.42 -8.96
CA LEU A 184 -16.72 0.86 -8.51
C LEU A 184 -16.01 1.72 -9.59
N VAL A 185 -15.93 1.19 -10.81
CA VAL A 185 -15.21 1.85 -11.91
C VAL A 185 -15.93 3.12 -12.38
N ARG A 186 -17.27 3.12 -12.31
CA ARG A 186 -18.11 4.30 -12.51
C ARG A 186 -17.82 5.38 -11.47
N ALA A 187 -17.76 5.03 -10.20
CA ALA A 187 -17.44 5.96 -9.11
C ALA A 187 -16.04 6.59 -9.25
N LEU A 188 -15.09 5.82 -9.78
CA LEU A 188 -13.74 6.30 -10.13
C LEU A 188 -13.71 7.15 -11.42
N ARG A 189 -14.82 7.25 -12.15
CA ARG A 189 -14.98 8.01 -13.41
C ARG A 189 -13.99 7.57 -14.50
N LEU A 190 -13.85 6.26 -14.71
CA LEU A 190 -12.92 5.73 -15.72
C LEU A 190 -13.56 5.46 -17.09
N GLY A 191 -14.89 5.59 -17.19
CA GLY A 191 -15.69 5.48 -18.41
C GLY A 191 -16.27 4.09 -18.66
N GLU A 192 -17.29 4.02 -19.52
CA GLU A 192 -18.10 2.82 -19.78
C GLU A 192 -17.29 1.62 -20.29
N ARG A 193 -16.27 1.85 -21.13
CA ARG A 193 -15.38 0.76 -21.58
C ARG A 193 -14.63 0.11 -20.42
N ALA A 194 -14.19 0.91 -19.45
CA ALA A 194 -13.52 0.40 -18.26
C ALA A 194 -14.51 -0.34 -17.35
N GLU A 195 -15.74 0.18 -17.24
CA GLU A 195 -16.85 -0.45 -16.51
C GLU A 195 -17.16 -1.86 -17.04
N ASN A 196 -17.30 -2.00 -18.35
CA ASN A 196 -17.57 -3.29 -18.99
C ASN A 196 -16.40 -4.27 -18.87
N LEU A 197 -15.17 -3.78 -19.07
CA LEU A 197 -13.97 -4.58 -18.88
C LEU A 197 -13.83 -5.11 -17.44
N ALA A 198 -14.12 -4.26 -16.44
CA ALA A 198 -14.04 -4.64 -15.04
C ALA A 198 -15.02 -5.77 -14.68
N GLU A 199 -16.25 -5.67 -15.18
CA GLU A 199 -17.28 -6.69 -14.98
C GLU A 199 -16.93 -7.99 -15.70
N HIS A 200 -16.38 -7.90 -16.91
CA HIS A 200 -15.93 -9.06 -17.66
C HIS A 200 -14.76 -9.79 -16.98
N VAL A 201 -13.76 -9.05 -16.48
CA VAL A 201 -12.65 -9.61 -15.69
C VAL A 201 -13.16 -10.32 -14.43
N TYR A 202 -14.13 -9.73 -13.73
CA TYR A 202 -14.77 -10.35 -12.56
C TYR A 202 -15.55 -11.63 -12.90
N PHE A 203 -16.29 -11.61 -14.01
CA PHE A 203 -16.97 -12.79 -14.54
C PHE A 203 -15.96 -13.92 -14.80
N LEU A 204 -14.88 -13.63 -15.52
CA LEU A 204 -13.83 -14.61 -15.83
C LEU A 204 -13.17 -15.16 -14.55
N ARG A 205 -12.86 -14.29 -13.59
CA ARG A 205 -12.31 -14.72 -12.30
C ARG A 205 -13.22 -15.73 -11.61
N ASN A 206 -14.51 -15.42 -11.49
CA ASN A 206 -15.44 -16.26 -10.73
C ASN A 206 -15.81 -17.54 -11.46
N GLN A 207 -16.03 -17.48 -12.77
CA GLN A 207 -16.51 -18.64 -13.52
C GLN A 207 -15.38 -19.58 -13.96
N PHE A 208 -14.19 -19.04 -14.23
CA PHE A 208 -13.10 -19.81 -14.84
C PHE A 208 -11.87 -19.92 -13.93
N ILE A 209 -11.45 -18.86 -13.25
CA ILE A 209 -10.15 -18.89 -12.54
C ILE A 209 -10.27 -19.41 -11.10
N ALA A 210 -11.33 -19.04 -10.39
CA ALA A 210 -11.53 -19.42 -8.98
C ALA A 210 -11.94 -20.90 -8.82
N HIS A 211 -12.42 -21.54 -9.88
CA HIS A 211 -12.93 -22.90 -9.84
C HIS A 211 -12.31 -23.77 -10.93
N ALA A 212 -11.54 -24.78 -10.52
CA ALA A 212 -10.90 -25.76 -11.42
C ALA A 212 -11.86 -26.40 -12.44
N GLY A 213 -13.14 -26.54 -12.08
CA GLY A 213 -14.17 -27.10 -12.95
C GLY A 213 -14.54 -26.21 -14.14
N GLY A 214 -14.35 -24.90 -14.05
CA GLY A 214 -14.77 -23.92 -15.06
C GLY A 214 -13.90 -23.90 -16.31
N TRP A 215 -12.63 -24.26 -16.20
CA TRP A 215 -11.64 -24.20 -17.30
C TRP A 215 -11.10 -25.58 -17.71
N ARG A 216 -11.48 -26.66 -17.02
CA ARG A 216 -11.03 -28.02 -17.33
C ARG A 216 -11.38 -28.49 -18.75
N TRP A 217 -12.40 -27.88 -19.36
CA TRP A 217 -12.95 -28.26 -20.66
C TRP A 217 -12.78 -27.19 -21.72
N TRP A 218 -12.02 -26.13 -21.43
CA TRP A 218 -11.90 -24.97 -22.30
C TRP A 218 -10.45 -24.50 -22.34
N ASP A 219 -9.99 -24.07 -23.52
CA ASP A 219 -8.65 -23.51 -23.65
C ASP A 219 -8.64 -22.09 -23.06
N ALA A 220 -7.67 -21.79 -22.18
CA ALA A 220 -7.49 -20.46 -21.64
C ALA A 220 -7.29 -19.41 -22.75
N GLY A 221 -6.66 -19.81 -23.87
CA GLY A 221 -6.48 -18.97 -25.05
C GLY A 221 -7.78 -18.57 -25.75
N GLU A 222 -8.88 -19.31 -25.56
CA GLU A 222 -10.18 -18.96 -26.16
C GLU A 222 -10.87 -17.79 -25.43
N TYR A 223 -10.62 -17.62 -24.13
CA TYR A 223 -11.20 -16.53 -23.33
C TYR A 223 -10.30 -15.33 -23.18
N LEU A 224 -8.99 -15.54 -23.24
CA LEU A 224 -8.01 -14.48 -23.25
C LEU A 224 -7.97 -13.89 -24.66
N GLU A 225 -8.96 -13.06 -24.99
CA GLU A 225 -8.91 -12.22 -26.19
C GLU A 225 -7.55 -11.51 -26.26
N VAL A 226 -7.07 -11.24 -27.48
CA VAL A 226 -5.78 -10.54 -27.70
C VAL A 226 -5.77 -9.26 -26.85
N ASP A 227 -4.81 -9.18 -25.93
CA ASP A 227 -4.58 -8.08 -24.97
C ASP A 227 -5.52 -8.01 -23.75
N LEU A 228 -6.39 -8.98 -23.45
CA LEU A 228 -7.28 -8.90 -22.28
C LEU A 228 -6.52 -8.70 -20.97
N SER A 229 -5.49 -9.51 -20.72
CA SER A 229 -4.65 -9.40 -19.52
C SER A 229 -3.94 -8.04 -19.44
N ALA A 230 -3.44 -7.54 -20.57
CA ALA A 230 -2.81 -6.22 -20.66
C ALA A 230 -3.81 -5.08 -20.39
N ASN A 231 -5.03 -5.19 -20.92
CA ASN A 231 -6.14 -4.27 -20.68
C ASN A 231 -6.55 -4.26 -19.21
N ALA A 232 -6.70 -5.43 -18.59
CA ALA A 232 -6.98 -5.58 -17.17
C ALA A 232 -5.87 -4.94 -16.30
N GLY A 233 -4.61 -5.15 -16.67
CA GLY A 233 -3.47 -4.53 -16.00
C GLY A 233 -3.46 -2.99 -16.10
N ARG A 234 -3.83 -2.43 -17.26
CA ARG A 234 -4.00 -0.97 -17.44
C ARG A 234 -5.16 -0.44 -16.61
N LEU A 235 -6.28 -1.15 -16.59
CA LEU A 235 -7.46 -0.80 -15.79
C LEU A 235 -7.13 -0.78 -14.29
N ALA A 236 -6.56 -1.87 -13.76
CA ALA A 236 -6.18 -1.98 -12.35
C ALA A 236 -5.20 -0.87 -11.94
N SER A 237 -4.20 -0.59 -12.78
CA SER A 237 -3.26 0.52 -12.54
C SER A 237 -3.96 1.88 -12.49
N ARG A 238 -4.86 2.17 -13.46
CA ARG A 238 -5.62 3.43 -13.50
C ARG A 238 -6.56 3.57 -12.30
N ALA A 239 -7.28 2.51 -11.93
CA ALA A 239 -8.18 2.49 -10.79
C ALA A 239 -7.43 2.75 -9.48
N LEU A 240 -6.32 2.04 -9.27
CA LEU A 240 -5.50 2.18 -8.07
C LEU A 240 -4.87 3.58 -7.94
N ARG A 241 -4.34 4.12 -9.06
CA ARG A 241 -3.84 5.51 -9.10
C ARG A 241 -4.94 6.52 -8.77
N LYS A 242 -6.13 6.34 -9.34
CA LYS A 242 -7.27 7.23 -9.13
C LYS A 242 -7.79 7.19 -7.69
N ALA A 243 -7.91 6.00 -7.10
CA ALA A 243 -8.27 5.85 -5.69
C ALA A 243 -7.26 6.54 -4.77
N ALA A 244 -5.96 6.36 -5.03
CA ALA A 244 -4.91 7.01 -4.25
C ALA A 244 -4.83 8.54 -4.43
N ASP A 245 -5.25 9.07 -5.59
CA ASP A 245 -5.41 10.52 -5.80
C ASP A 245 -6.65 11.07 -5.07
N ILE A 246 -7.70 10.25 -4.92
CA ILE A 246 -8.97 10.59 -4.24
C ILE A 246 -8.82 10.57 -2.72
N GLU A 247 -8.05 9.63 -2.18
CA GLU A 247 -7.83 9.45 -0.76
C GLU A 247 -7.59 10.75 0.03
N PRO A 248 -6.61 11.61 -0.30
CA PRO A 248 -6.36 12.82 0.49
C PRO A 248 -7.53 13.82 0.48
N LEU A 249 -8.47 13.73 -0.47
CA LEU A 249 -9.63 14.61 -0.55
C LEU A 249 -10.67 14.28 0.51
N TYR A 250 -10.83 12.99 0.85
CA TYR A 250 -11.88 12.49 1.74
C TYR A 250 -11.34 11.89 3.04
N ARG A 251 -10.12 11.32 3.00
CA ARG A 251 -9.36 10.80 4.14
C ARG A 251 -8.14 11.69 4.38
N ARG A 252 -8.37 12.82 5.06
CA ARG A 252 -7.34 13.79 5.44
C ARG A 252 -6.53 13.26 6.63
N LEU A 253 -5.56 12.40 6.35
CA LEU A 253 -4.55 11.95 7.30
C LEU A 253 -3.18 12.40 6.82
N ASP A 254 -2.44 13.12 7.67
CA ASP A 254 -1.03 13.40 7.42
C ASP A 254 -0.21 12.12 7.69
N PRO A 255 0.54 11.58 6.72
CA PRO A 255 1.39 10.41 6.94
C PRO A 255 2.67 10.70 7.74
N ALA A 256 3.01 11.96 8.01
CA ALA A 256 4.21 12.36 8.75
C ALA A 256 3.94 13.60 9.63
N PRO A 257 3.02 13.51 10.61
CA PRO A 257 2.67 14.63 11.46
C PRO A 257 3.85 15.09 12.33
N PRO A 258 3.94 16.38 12.66
CA PRO A 258 4.95 16.90 13.59
C PRO A 258 4.74 16.40 15.03
N ASP A 259 3.49 16.09 15.39
CA ASP A 259 3.11 15.53 16.69
C ASP A 259 2.25 14.27 16.51
N TRP A 260 2.85 13.12 16.75
CA TRP A 260 2.17 11.82 16.69
C TRP A 260 1.08 11.69 17.78
N ALA A 261 1.26 12.26 18.97
CA ALA A 261 0.29 12.12 20.05
C ALA A 261 -1.02 12.83 19.70
N LEU A 262 -0.93 14.10 19.29
CA LEU A 262 -2.09 14.87 18.83
C LEU A 262 -2.74 14.22 17.60
N TRP A 263 -1.92 13.74 16.65
CA TRP A 263 -2.44 13.05 15.47
C TRP A 263 -3.25 11.80 15.83
N LEU A 264 -2.82 11.02 16.83
CA LEU A 264 -3.57 9.84 17.27
C LEU A 264 -4.92 10.25 17.86
N GLU A 265 -4.93 11.26 18.73
CA GLU A 265 -6.14 11.75 19.37
C GLU A 265 -7.19 12.19 18.33
N GLU A 266 -6.78 13.01 17.36
CA GLU A 266 -7.66 13.53 16.31
C GLU A 266 -8.18 12.44 15.36
N ASN A 267 -7.43 11.35 15.20
CA ASN A 267 -7.71 10.32 14.20
C ASN A 267 -8.06 8.95 14.78
N PHE A 268 -8.19 8.84 16.11
CA PHE A 268 -8.34 7.56 16.81
C PHE A 268 -9.46 6.68 16.24
N PRO A 269 -10.70 7.17 15.99
CA PRO A 269 -11.76 6.32 15.44
C PRO A 269 -11.39 5.73 14.07
N ARG A 270 -10.76 6.52 13.19
CA ARG A 270 -10.36 6.07 11.86
C ARG A 270 -9.23 5.03 11.92
N ILE A 271 -8.30 5.21 12.86
CA ILE A 271 -7.19 4.28 13.07
C ILE A 271 -7.68 2.99 13.71
N TRP A 272 -8.58 3.08 14.68
CA TRP A 272 -9.25 1.93 15.28
C TRP A 272 -9.98 1.08 14.24
N SER A 273 -10.83 1.70 13.41
CA SER A 273 -11.52 1.00 12.32
C SER A 273 -10.57 0.39 11.30
N ALA A 274 -9.51 1.12 10.92
CA ALA A 274 -8.52 0.63 9.95
C ALA A 274 -7.69 -0.56 10.47
N ILE A 275 -7.38 -0.61 11.76
CA ILE A 275 -6.59 -1.67 12.39
C ILE A 275 -7.43 -2.91 12.64
N TRP A 276 -8.64 -2.72 13.17
CA TRP A 276 -9.50 -3.83 13.57
C TRP A 276 -10.46 -4.28 12.47
N PHE A 277 -10.33 -3.71 11.26
CA PHE A 277 -11.20 -3.99 10.11
C PHE A 277 -12.69 -3.89 10.46
N ARG A 278 -13.04 -2.90 11.28
CA ARG A 278 -14.43 -2.64 11.65
C ARG A 278 -14.99 -1.56 10.73
N ASP A 279 -16.16 -1.79 10.15
CA ASP A 279 -16.91 -0.71 9.53
C ASP A 279 -17.17 0.37 10.59
N PRO A 280 -16.83 1.64 10.33
CA PRO A 280 -17.10 2.75 11.24
C PRO A 280 -18.59 3.05 11.37
#